data_AF-A0A3D9HKG8-F1
#
_entry.id   AF-A0A3D9HKG8-F1
#
_cell.length_a   1.000
_cell.length_b   1.000
_cell.length_c   1.000
_cell.angle_alpha   90.00
_cell.angle_beta   90.00
_cell.angle_gamma   90.00
#
_symmetry.space_group_name_H-M   'P 1'
#
loop_
_entity.id
_entity.type
_entity.pdbx_description
1 polymer ?
#
loop_
_entity_poly.entity_id
_entity_poly.type
_entity_poly.pdbx_seq_one_letter_code
_entity_poly.pdbx_strand_id
1 'polypeptide(L)'
;MGYSIHIELENGEPIDPNQWKQAVDRLEYVRIHAEAFVEATNPNTGEVIKMPLSGLDADVWNPGSNQWELVLYWRSWGAVSAAMLAGFDHPDNYLRSVMLDLGERPVNPTL
;
A
#
# COMPACT_ATOMS: atom_id res chain seq x y z
N MET A 1 6.44 7.27 -18.26
CA MET A 1 6.25 5.80 -18.17
C MET A 1 6.01 5.50 -16.70
N GLY A 2 4.86 4.95 -16.34
CA GLY A 2 4.59 4.52 -14.96
C GLY A 2 5.08 3.09 -14.78
N TYR A 3 5.70 2.81 -13.65
CA TYR A 3 5.99 1.45 -13.20
C TYR A 3 5.35 1.25 -11.82
N SER A 4 5.02 -0.01 -11.51
CA SER A 4 4.52 -0.40 -10.19
C SER A 4 5.56 -1.27 -9.51
N ILE A 5 5.68 -1.13 -8.19
CA ILE A 5 6.52 -2.01 -7.38
C ILE A 5 5.62 -2.97 -6.63
N HIS A 6 6.04 -4.23 -6.58
CA HIS A 6 5.34 -5.30 -5.91
C HIS A 6 6.14 -5.77 -4.71
N ILE A 7 5.45 -5.97 -3.59
CA ILE A 7 5.95 -6.75 -2.44
C ILE A 7 5.40 -8.16 -2.60
N GLU A 8 6.32 -9.11 -2.62
CA GLU A 8 6.08 -10.54 -2.75
C GLU A 8 6.94 -11.28 -1.70
N LEU A 9 6.56 -12.50 -1.33
CA LEU A 9 7.41 -13.33 -0.50
C LEU A 9 8.58 -13.87 -1.33
N GLU A 10 9.75 -14.03 -0.71
CA GLU A 10 10.97 -14.54 -1.38
C GLU A 10 10.77 -15.93 -2.00
N ASN A 11 9.93 -16.76 -1.37
CA ASN A 11 9.58 -18.09 -1.88
C ASN A 11 8.57 -18.06 -3.05
N GLY A 12 8.10 -16.87 -3.45
CA GLY A 12 7.09 -16.68 -4.50
C GLY A 12 5.68 -17.12 -4.09
N GLU A 13 5.46 -17.48 -2.83
CA GLU A 13 4.12 -17.80 -2.34
C GLU A 13 3.28 -16.53 -2.17
N PRO A 14 1.95 -16.63 -2.36
CA PRO A 14 1.03 -15.53 -2.06
C PRO A 14 1.16 -15.09 -0.61
N ILE A 15 1.23 -13.78 -0.38
CA ILE A 15 1.10 -13.20 0.97
C ILE A 15 -0.29 -13.56 1.50
N ASP A 16 -0.36 -14.07 2.74
CA ASP A 16 -1.63 -14.32 3.42
C ASP A 16 -2.24 -12.99 3.94
N PRO A 17 -3.56 -12.78 3.86
CA PRO A 17 -4.20 -11.56 4.37
C PRO A 17 -3.90 -11.23 5.84
N ASN A 18 -3.77 -12.23 6.72
CA ASN A 18 -3.44 -11.99 8.12
C ASN A 18 -1.95 -11.69 8.29
N GLN A 19 -1.09 -12.33 7.49
CA GLN A 19 0.33 -11.99 7.43
C GLN A 19 0.53 -10.52 7.03
N TRP A 20 -0.23 -10.06 6.04
CA TRP A 20 -0.22 -8.67 5.60
C TRP A 20 -0.68 -7.71 6.69
N LYS A 21 -1.82 -7.98 7.35
CA LYS A 21 -2.30 -7.17 8.48
C LYS A 21 -1.27 -7.09 9.60
N GLN A 22 -0.63 -8.21 9.95
CA GLN A 22 0.43 -8.21 10.95
C GLN A 22 1.65 -7.39 10.54
N ALA A 23 2.00 -7.37 9.25
CA ALA A 23 3.10 -6.54 8.76
C ALA A 23 2.75 -5.05 8.87
N VAL A 24 1.53 -4.68 8.48
CA VAL A 24 1.01 -3.31 8.59
C VAL A 24 0.94 -2.85 10.05
N ASP A 25 0.38 -3.66 10.96
CA ASP A 25 0.21 -3.31 12.38
C ASP A 25 1.54 -3.07 13.13
N ARG A 26 2.67 -3.53 12.57
CA ARG A 26 4.01 -3.31 13.15
C ARG A 26 4.59 -1.94 12.84
N LEU A 27 4.09 -1.25 11.81
CA LEU A 27 4.64 0.01 11.33
C LEU A 27 3.68 1.15 11.65
N GLU A 28 4.10 2.07 12.52
CA GLU A 28 3.24 3.20 12.97
C GLU A 28 2.84 4.17 11.85
N TYR A 29 3.58 4.16 10.73
CA TYR A 29 3.37 4.99 9.55
C TYR A 29 2.69 4.23 8.40
N VAL A 30 2.15 3.03 8.67
CA VAL A 30 1.31 2.27 7.72
C VAL A 30 0.03 1.84 8.44
N ARG A 31 -1.12 1.85 7.76
CA ARG A 31 -2.37 1.32 8.32
C ARG A 31 -3.26 0.77 7.23
N ILE A 32 -4.14 -0.18 7.57
CA ILE A 32 -5.21 -0.59 6.66
C ILE A 32 -6.15 0.60 6.44
N HIS A 33 -6.48 0.86 5.18
CA HIS A 33 -7.40 1.93 4.82
C HIS A 33 -8.78 1.65 5.43
N ALA A 34 -9.35 2.67 6.08
CA ALA A 34 -10.56 2.50 6.89
C ALA A 34 -11.84 2.39 6.03
N GLU A 35 -11.88 3.09 4.91
CA GLU A 35 -13.06 3.16 4.05
C GLU A 35 -13.14 1.96 3.09
N ALA A 36 -14.36 1.61 2.68
CA ALA A 36 -14.59 0.52 1.73
C ALA A 36 -14.44 0.96 0.26
N PHE A 37 -14.35 2.26 -0.01
CA PHE A 37 -14.25 2.82 -1.35
C PHE A 37 -13.51 4.16 -1.32
N VAL A 38 -12.87 4.50 -2.44
CA VAL A 38 -12.46 5.88 -2.72
C VAL A 38 -13.44 6.52 -3.67
N GLU A 39 -13.70 7.82 -3.46
CA GLU A 39 -14.60 8.60 -4.29
C GLU A 39 -13.80 9.58 -5.15
N ALA A 40 -14.19 9.71 -6.41
CA ALA A 40 -13.72 10.74 -7.30
C ALA A 40 -14.93 11.46 -7.90
N THR A 41 -15.00 12.78 -7.72
CA THR A 41 -16.04 13.59 -8.33
C THR A 41 -15.56 14.09 -9.69
N ASN A 42 -16.30 13.80 -10.75
CA ASN A 42 -16.04 14.38 -12.06
C ASN A 42 -16.34 15.89 -12.00
N PRO A 43 -15.34 16.77 -12.21
CA PRO A 43 -15.52 18.20 -12.03
C PRO A 43 -16.44 18.83 -13.09
N ASN A 44 -16.64 18.17 -14.24
CA ASN A 44 -17.46 18.69 -15.32
C ASN A 44 -18.94 18.31 -15.20
N THR A 45 -19.23 17.17 -14.57
CA THR A 45 -20.60 16.62 -14.48
C THR A 45 -21.15 16.55 -13.05
N GLY A 46 -20.29 16.65 -12.04
CA GLY A 46 -20.66 16.44 -10.63
C GLY A 46 -20.93 14.98 -10.27
N GLU A 47 -20.72 14.05 -11.20
CA GLU A 47 -20.89 12.61 -10.97
C GLU A 47 -19.85 12.10 -9.98
N VAL A 48 -20.28 11.34 -8.96
CA VAL A 48 -19.40 10.70 -7.99
C VAL A 48 -19.13 9.27 -8.45
N ILE A 49 -17.88 9.00 -8.81
CA ILE A 49 -17.39 7.67 -9.15
C ILE A 49 -16.83 7.04 -7.87
N LYS A 50 -17.41 5.92 -7.45
CA LYS A 50 -16.91 5.12 -6.32
C LYS A 50 -16.07 3.96 -6.85
N MET A 51 -14.85 3.84 -6.36
CA MET A 51 -13.98 2.71 -6.66
C MET A 51 -13.85 1.84 -5.40
N PRO A 52 -14.29 0.57 -5.45
CA PRO A 52 -14.23 -0.31 -4.29
C PRO A 52 -12.77 -0.63 -3.93
N LEU A 53 -12.51 -0.68 -2.63
CA LEU A 53 -11.23 -1.12 -2.08
C LEU A 53 -11.32 -2.56 -1.61
N SER A 54 -10.17 -3.21 -1.47
CA SER A 54 -10.07 -4.62 -1.11
C SER A 54 -10.34 -4.90 0.38
N GLY A 55 -10.34 -3.86 1.22
CA GLY A 55 -10.29 -3.99 2.68
C GLY A 55 -8.93 -4.43 3.23
N LEU A 56 -7.94 -4.58 2.35
CA LEU A 56 -6.54 -4.86 2.65
C LEU A 56 -5.60 -3.81 2.04
N ASP A 57 -6.15 -2.83 1.33
CA ASP A 57 -5.38 -1.69 0.85
C ASP A 57 -4.93 -0.86 2.07
N ALA A 58 -3.75 -0.25 1.98
CA ALA A 58 -3.13 0.42 3.10
C ALA A 58 -2.72 1.86 2.77
N ASP A 59 -2.95 2.73 3.74
CA ASP A 59 -2.43 4.08 3.77
C ASP A 59 -1.01 4.09 4.31
N VAL A 60 -0.21 5.03 3.79
CA VAL A 60 1.10 5.36 4.34
C VAL A 60 1.10 6.82 4.78
N TRP A 61 1.72 7.10 5.92
CA TRP A 61 1.88 8.46 6.40
C TRP A 61 2.93 9.20 5.57
N ASN A 62 2.52 10.28 4.91
CA ASN A 62 3.41 11.17 4.20
C ASN A 62 3.81 12.34 5.13
N PRO A 63 5.08 12.41 5.58
CA PRO A 63 5.53 13.48 6.47
C PRO A 63 5.57 14.86 5.80
N GLY A 64 5.69 14.91 4.46
CA GLY A 64 5.73 16.15 3.70
C GLY A 64 4.36 16.84 3.58
N SER A 65 3.28 16.05 3.45
CA SER A 65 1.90 16.54 3.43
C SER A 65 1.22 16.47 4.81
N ASN A 66 1.82 15.78 5.77
CA ASN A 66 1.26 15.50 7.10
C ASN A 66 -0.13 14.84 7.00
N GLN A 67 -0.25 13.87 6.09
CA GLN A 67 -1.49 13.18 5.76
C GLN A 67 -1.25 11.70 5.48
N TRP A 68 -2.30 10.91 5.64
CA TRP A 68 -2.35 9.51 5.22
C TRP A 68 -2.69 9.44 3.72
N GLU A 69 -1.91 8.69 2.96
CA GLU A 69 -2.08 8.54 1.51
C GLU A 69 -2.30 7.07 1.16
N LEU A 70 -3.40 6.78 0.44
CA LEU A 70 -3.69 5.45 -0.07
C LEU A 70 -2.77 5.11 -1.24
N VAL A 71 -1.74 4.32 -0.98
CA VAL A 71 -0.65 4.06 -1.93
C VAL A 71 -0.32 2.58 -2.09
N LEU A 72 -0.73 1.73 -1.13
CA LEU A 72 -0.50 0.29 -1.15
C LEU A 72 -1.79 -0.43 -1.50
N TYR A 73 -1.82 -1.08 -2.65
CA TYR A 73 -2.99 -1.77 -3.19
C TYR A 73 -2.79 -3.27 -3.09
N TRP A 74 -3.66 -3.93 -2.33
CA TRP A 74 -3.72 -5.38 -2.26
C TRP A 74 -4.14 -5.95 -3.61
N ARG A 75 -3.49 -7.02 -4.04
CA ARG A 75 -3.85 -7.76 -5.23
C ARG A 75 -4.36 -9.13 -4.84
N SER A 76 -5.44 -9.57 -5.49
CA SER A 76 -6.10 -10.85 -5.22
C SER A 76 -5.21 -12.08 -5.39
N TRP A 77 -4.08 -11.96 -6.08
CA TRP A 77 -3.07 -13.01 -6.24
C TRP A 77 -2.03 -13.05 -5.10
N GLY A 78 -2.23 -12.27 -4.03
CA GLY A 78 -1.39 -12.29 -2.82
C GLY A 78 -0.10 -11.47 -2.95
N ALA A 79 -0.22 -10.28 -3.54
CA ALA A 79 0.87 -9.30 -3.61
C ALA A 79 0.35 -7.91 -3.24
N VAL A 80 1.24 -7.04 -2.79
CA VAL A 80 0.93 -5.63 -2.53
C VAL A 80 1.63 -4.78 -3.57
N SER A 81 0.90 -3.87 -4.21
CA SER A 81 1.44 -3.00 -5.25
C SER A 81 1.42 -1.54 -4.83
N ALA A 82 2.50 -0.81 -5.07
CA ALA A 82 2.53 0.64 -4.99
C ALA A 82 2.57 1.25 -6.41
N ALA A 83 1.64 2.15 -6.71
CA ALA A 83 1.70 2.95 -7.93
C ALA A 83 2.66 4.11 -7.70
N MET A 84 3.83 4.10 -8.36
CA MET A 84 4.80 5.18 -8.19
C MET A 84 4.41 6.42 -8.99
N LEU A 85 4.27 7.53 -8.27
CA LEU A 85 4.47 8.85 -8.82
C LEU A 85 5.97 9.11 -8.99
N ALA A 86 6.35 9.99 -9.90
CA ALA A 86 7.75 10.29 -10.20
C ALA A 86 8.56 10.62 -8.92
N GLY A 87 9.77 10.04 -8.79
CA GLY A 87 10.70 10.36 -7.70
C GLY A 87 10.88 9.27 -6.62
N PHE A 88 10.39 8.05 -6.83
CA PHE A 88 10.64 6.93 -5.91
C PHE A 88 12.12 6.60 -5.73
N ASP A 89 12.91 6.68 -6.80
CA ASP A 89 14.33 6.34 -6.76
C ASP A 89 15.16 7.34 -5.91
N HIS A 90 14.58 8.47 -5.53
CA HIS A 90 15.22 9.37 -4.57
C HIS A 90 15.34 8.68 -3.20
N PRO A 91 16.53 8.70 -2.58
CA PRO A 91 16.77 8.05 -1.30
C PRO A 91 15.90 8.61 -0.17
N ASP A 92 15.46 9.86 -0.29
CA ASP A 92 14.63 10.55 0.71
C ASP A 92 13.13 10.35 0.48
N ASN A 93 12.74 9.49 -0.47
CA ASN A 93 11.33 9.21 -0.71
C ASN A 93 10.76 8.35 0.43
N TYR A 94 9.78 8.89 1.16
CA TYR A 94 9.18 8.21 2.31
C TYR A 94 8.61 6.82 1.94
N LEU A 95 8.01 6.67 0.75
CA LEU A 95 7.49 5.39 0.28
C LEU A 95 8.60 4.36 0.10
N ARG A 96 9.80 4.79 -0.28
CA ARG A 96 10.95 3.87 -0.43
C ARG A 96 11.33 3.25 0.89
N SER A 97 11.44 4.05 1.95
CA SER A 97 11.71 3.55 3.30
C SER A 97 10.62 2.58 3.76
N VAL A 98 9.35 2.96 3.58
CA VAL A 98 8.20 2.10 3.94
C VAL A 98 8.23 0.75 3.22
N MET A 99 8.48 0.75 1.91
CA MET A 99 8.54 -0.48 1.11
C MET A 99 9.71 -1.38 1.54
N LEU A 100 10.85 -0.80 1.93
CA LEU A 100 11.97 -1.55 2.48
C LEU A 100 11.62 -2.15 3.84
N ASP A 101 11.01 -1.39 4.75
CA ASP A 101 10.62 -1.88 6.07
C ASP A 101 9.59 -3.02 6.00
N LEU A 102 8.66 -2.94 5.03
CA LEU A 102 7.70 -3.99 4.74
C LEU A 102 8.34 -5.24 4.10
N GLY A 103 9.41 -5.07 3.30
CA GLY A 103 10.10 -6.14 2.60
C GLY A 103 11.20 -6.85 3.40
N GLU A 104 11.93 -6.14 4.25
CA GLU A 104 13.10 -6.66 5.00
C GLU A 104 12.72 -7.50 6.23
N ARG A 105 11.45 -7.50 6.64
CA ARG A 105 10.98 -8.24 7.82
C ARG A 105 9.87 -9.22 7.46
N PRO A 106 10.20 -10.35 6.80
CA PRO A 106 9.22 -11.41 6.63
C PRO A 106 8.67 -11.79 8.00
N VAL A 107 7.34 -11.83 8.08
CA VAL A 107 6.64 -12.46 9.20
C VAL A 107 7.12 -13.91 9.21
N ASN A 108 8.05 -14.25 10.11
CA ASN A 108 8.42 -15.64 10.35
C ASN A 108 7.13 -16.42 10.65
N PRO A 109 6.71 -17.39 9.81
CA PRO A 109 5.70 -18.33 10.22
C PRO A 109 6.37 -19.19 11.29
N THR A 110 6.15 -18.83 12.56
CA THR A 110 6.64 -19.64 13.67
C THR A 110 5.71 -20.85 13.77
N LEU A 111 6.21 -22.03 13.40
CA LEU A 111 5.78 -23.33 13.90
C LEU A 111 7.00 -24.07 14.42
#